data_AF-A0A094PUR8-F1
#
_entry.id   AF-A0A094PUR8-F1
#
_cell.length_a   1.000
_cell.length_b   1.000
_cell.length_c   1.000
_cell.angle_alpha   90.00
_cell.angle_beta   90.00
_cell.angle_gamma   90.00
#
_symmetry.space_group_name_H-M   'P 1'
#
loop_
_entity.id
_entity.type
_entity.pdbx_description
1 polymer ?
#
loop_
_entity_poly.entity_id
_entity_poly.type
_entity_poly.pdbx_seq_one_letter_code
_entity_poly.pdbx_strand_id
1 'polypeptide(L)'
;MSYFEECLRLGEWLGQDDRRALYKYLVVENKEIYRTQANSLLRNSHLQRTIASGEILFTCKNRKVSYVARKINTDNFTPEMREIKLSGIKFRDIAKLRKFFAQSDVDVIQNYPISVEKDFFESGFGIDAYPYYELSYYSNGKSRVIGLINKVRTNDRELLSKLRTL
;
A
#
# COMPACT_ATOMS: atom_id res chain seq x y z
N MET A 1 -1.59 -20.84 -10.36
CA MET A 1 -1.45 -19.39 -10.27
C MET A 1 -2.11 -19.00 -8.97
N SER A 2 -1.34 -18.46 -8.03
CA SER A 2 -1.87 -18.09 -6.72
C SER A 2 -2.80 -16.88 -6.85
N TYR A 3 -3.72 -16.71 -5.90
CA TYR A 3 -4.61 -15.53 -5.90
C TYR A 3 -3.81 -14.23 -5.72
N PHE A 4 -2.65 -14.28 -5.04
CA PHE A 4 -1.75 -13.13 -4.97
C PHE A 4 -1.20 -12.74 -6.36
N GLU A 5 -0.78 -13.70 -7.18
CA GLU A 5 -0.34 -13.45 -8.56
C GLU A 5 -1.46 -12.86 -9.42
N GLU A 6 -2.71 -13.31 -9.20
CA GLU A 6 -3.88 -12.74 -9.84
C GLU A 6 -4.09 -11.27 -9.44
N CYS A 7 -3.97 -10.95 -8.14
CA CYS A 7 -4.04 -9.56 -7.68
C CYS A 7 -2.99 -8.66 -8.34
N LEU A 8 -1.77 -9.16 -8.58
CA LEU A 8 -0.73 -8.39 -9.27
C LEU A 8 -1.09 -8.05 -10.72
N ARG A 9 -2.03 -8.77 -11.34
CA ARG A 9 -2.43 -8.61 -12.75
C ARG A 9 -3.71 -7.81 -12.92
N LEU A 10 -4.63 -7.87 -11.96
CA LEU A 10 -5.96 -7.26 -12.05
C LEU A 10 -5.96 -5.73 -12.08
N GLY A 11 -4.99 -5.06 -11.44
CA GLY A 11 -4.89 -3.60 -11.48
C GLY A 11 -6.15 -2.89 -11.02
N GLU A 12 -6.76 -2.09 -11.89
CA GLU A 12 -7.99 -1.33 -11.62
C GLU A 12 -9.21 -2.22 -11.34
N TRP A 13 -9.18 -3.47 -11.82
CA TRP A 13 -10.24 -4.46 -11.63
C TRP A 13 -10.23 -5.09 -10.22
N LEU A 14 -9.24 -4.78 -9.39
CA LEU A 14 -9.25 -5.17 -7.97
C LEU A 14 -10.37 -4.45 -7.21
N GLY A 15 -11.34 -5.22 -6.75
CA GLY A 15 -12.40 -4.73 -5.88
C GLY A 15 -11.85 -4.14 -4.57
N GLN A 16 -12.60 -3.22 -3.98
CA GLN A 16 -12.19 -2.55 -2.74
C GLN A 16 -11.92 -3.53 -1.58
N ASP A 17 -12.70 -4.61 -1.49
CA ASP A 17 -12.50 -5.66 -0.48
C ASP A 17 -11.22 -6.47 -0.74
N ASP A 18 -10.92 -6.77 -2.00
CA ASP A 18 -9.69 -7.45 -2.42
C ASP A 18 -8.47 -6.59 -2.13
N ARG A 19 -8.51 -5.29 -2.45
CA ARG A 19 -7.44 -4.32 -2.13
C ARG A 19 -7.20 -4.23 -0.63
N ARG A 20 -8.27 -4.20 0.19
CA ARG A 20 -8.15 -4.19 1.65
C ARG A 20 -7.56 -5.51 2.19
N ALA A 21 -7.98 -6.65 1.64
CA ALA A 21 -7.43 -7.95 2.02
C ALA A 21 -5.95 -8.07 1.64
N LEU A 22 -5.59 -7.64 0.43
CA LEU A 22 -4.23 -7.55 -0.07
C LEU A 22 -3.35 -6.68 0.84
N TYR A 23 -3.85 -5.51 1.25
CA TYR A 23 -3.17 -4.68 2.25
C TYR A 23 -2.89 -5.44 3.55
N LYS A 24 -3.90 -6.12 4.11
CA LYS A 24 -3.75 -6.87 5.36
C LYS A 24 -2.75 -8.02 5.21
N TYR A 25 -2.77 -8.71 4.08
CA TYR A 25 -1.82 -9.77 3.71
C TYR A 25 -0.39 -9.21 3.66
N LEU A 26 -0.15 -8.15 2.89
CA LEU A 26 1.16 -7.52 2.72
C LEU A 26 1.76 -7.07 4.06
N VAL A 27 0.97 -6.48 4.96
CA VAL A 27 1.45 -6.06 6.30
C VAL A 27 2.00 -7.22 7.13
N VAL A 28 1.41 -8.41 6.97
CA VAL A 28 1.78 -9.63 7.71
C VAL A 28 2.95 -10.32 7.04
N GLU A 29 2.81 -10.68 5.76
CA GLU A 29 3.82 -11.48 5.05
C GLU A 29 5.14 -10.73 4.86
N ASN A 30 5.08 -9.43 4.53
CA ASN A 30 6.29 -8.62 4.32
C ASN A 30 6.79 -7.94 5.60
N LYS A 31 6.39 -8.43 6.79
CA LYS A 31 6.70 -7.78 8.08
C LYS A 31 8.20 -7.47 8.25
N GLU A 32 9.07 -8.45 8.04
CA GLU A 32 10.51 -8.28 8.27
C GLU A 32 11.17 -7.52 7.10
N ILE A 33 10.69 -7.72 5.86
CA ILE A 33 11.14 -6.94 4.70
C ILE A 33 10.87 -5.44 4.92
N TYR A 34 9.64 -5.09 5.29
CA TYR A 34 9.25 -3.71 5.58
C TYR A 34 9.96 -3.15 6.80
N ARG A 35 10.32 -3.99 7.78
CA ARG A 35 11.14 -3.55 8.92
C ARG A 35 12.54 -3.16 8.47
N THR A 36 13.19 -3.98 7.64
CA THR A 36 14.52 -3.69 7.10
C THR A 36 14.48 -2.42 6.25
N GLN A 37 13.51 -2.32 5.36
CA GLN A 37 13.26 -1.13 4.54
C GLN A 37 13.00 0.13 5.37
N ALA A 38 12.22 0.02 6.45
CA ALA A 38 11.97 1.16 7.33
C ALA A 38 13.26 1.64 7.99
N ASN A 39 14.12 0.75 8.44
CA ASN A 39 15.43 1.14 8.98
C ASN A 39 16.32 1.79 7.90
N SER A 40 16.30 1.26 6.67
CA SER A 40 17.02 1.86 5.53
C SER A 40 16.53 3.27 5.23
N LEU A 41 15.22 3.49 5.13
CA LEU A 41 14.63 4.80 4.89
C LEU A 41 14.96 5.80 6.01
N LEU A 42 14.89 5.38 7.26
CA LEU A 42 15.22 6.25 8.41
C LEU A 42 16.70 6.63 8.46
N ARG A 43 17.59 5.78 7.91
CA ARG A 43 19.04 6.03 7.87
C ARG A 43 19.45 6.88 6.67
N ASN A 44 18.91 6.57 5.50
CA ASN A 44 19.35 7.12 4.23
C ASN A 44 18.45 8.25 3.71
N SER A 45 17.34 8.52 4.40
CA SER A 45 16.28 9.46 4.01
C SER A 45 15.56 9.14 2.70
N HIS A 46 16.00 8.12 1.96
CA HIS A 46 15.37 7.66 0.73
C HIS A 46 15.31 6.13 0.70
N LEU A 47 14.29 5.61 0.03
CA LEU A 47 14.14 4.19 -0.26
C LEU A 47 13.43 4.05 -1.60
N GLN A 48 14.06 3.33 -2.52
CA GLN A 48 13.46 2.97 -3.81
C GLN A 48 13.14 1.48 -3.81
N ARG A 49 12.00 1.11 -4.40
CA ARG A 49 11.60 -0.29 -4.55
C ARG A 49 10.66 -0.49 -5.71
N THR A 50 10.47 -1.74 -6.11
CA THR A 50 9.54 -2.13 -7.17
C THR A 50 8.48 -3.09 -6.63
N ILE A 51 7.29 -3.03 -7.22
CA ILE A 51 6.19 -3.96 -7.00
C ILE A 51 5.29 -3.96 -8.26
N ALA A 52 4.86 -5.13 -8.70
CA ALA A 52 4.21 -5.29 -10.00
C ALA A 52 5.04 -4.63 -11.14
N SER A 53 4.41 -3.83 -12.00
CA SER A 53 5.09 -3.05 -13.04
C SER A 53 5.40 -1.62 -12.59
N GLY A 54 5.37 -1.36 -11.29
CA GLY A 54 5.61 -0.05 -10.70
C GLY A 54 6.90 0.06 -9.89
N GLU A 55 7.40 1.28 -9.82
CA GLU A 55 8.50 1.70 -8.99
C GLU A 55 8.02 2.76 -8.00
N ILE A 56 8.43 2.65 -6.74
CA ILE A 56 8.08 3.55 -5.65
C ILE A 56 9.36 4.17 -5.10
N LEU A 57 9.36 5.49 -4.99
CA LEU A 57 10.41 6.25 -4.32
C LEU A 57 9.83 6.91 -3.07
N PHE A 58 10.32 6.49 -1.91
CA PHE A 58 10.02 7.11 -0.62
C PHE A 58 11.08 8.14 -0.27
N THR A 59 10.63 9.25 0.29
CA THR A 59 11.51 10.30 0.82
C THR A 59 11.11 10.63 2.25
N CYS A 60 12.09 10.74 3.14
CA CYS A 60 11.93 11.14 4.53
C CYS A 60 12.64 12.47 4.77
N LYS A 61 11.87 13.55 4.94
CA LYS A 61 12.39 14.90 5.23
C LYS A 61 11.66 15.47 6.44
N ASN A 62 12.40 15.99 7.42
CA ASN A 62 11.81 16.60 8.63
C ASN A 62 10.78 15.70 9.35
N ARG A 63 11.05 14.40 9.44
CA ARG A 63 10.13 13.37 9.97
C ARG A 63 8.83 13.21 9.18
N LYS A 64 8.70 13.79 8.00
CA LYS A 64 7.61 13.54 7.06
C LYS A 64 8.11 12.54 6.03
N VAL A 65 7.31 11.51 5.78
CA VAL A 65 7.59 10.49 4.78
C VAL A 65 6.52 10.58 3.73
N SER A 66 6.92 10.84 2.49
CA SER A 66 6.06 10.82 1.31
C SER A 66 6.53 9.73 0.35
N TYR A 67 5.67 9.40 -0.63
CA TYR A 67 6.09 8.61 -1.77
C TYR A 67 5.57 9.20 -3.07
N VAL A 68 6.33 8.93 -4.13
CA VAL A 68 5.95 9.07 -5.52
C VAL A 68 6.07 7.71 -6.20
N ALA A 69 5.32 7.48 -7.26
CA ALA A 69 5.35 6.23 -8.02
C ALA A 69 5.53 6.49 -9.51
N ARG A 70 5.99 5.48 -10.26
CA ARG A 70 5.99 5.49 -11.72
C ARG A 70 5.85 4.08 -12.26
N LYS A 71 5.45 3.94 -13.51
CA LYS A 71 5.58 2.69 -14.24
C LYS A 71 7.06 2.44 -14.55
N ILE A 72 7.51 1.20 -14.45
CA ILE A 72 8.90 0.83 -14.76
C ILE A 72 9.22 1.28 -16.20
N ASN A 73 10.42 1.80 -16.42
CA ASN A 73 10.90 2.35 -17.70
C ASN A 73 10.11 3.56 -18.23
N THR A 74 9.47 4.32 -17.34
CA THR A 74 8.94 5.65 -17.67
C THR A 74 9.72 6.75 -16.97
N ASP A 75 9.76 7.93 -17.57
CA ASP A 75 10.59 9.03 -17.08
C ASP A 75 9.97 9.76 -15.89
N ASN A 76 8.63 9.87 -15.87
CA ASN A 76 7.94 10.75 -14.95
C ASN A 76 7.35 9.98 -13.77
N PHE A 77 7.72 10.44 -12.57
CA PHE A 77 7.01 10.10 -11.35
C PHE A 77 5.68 10.85 -11.27
N THR A 78 4.73 10.26 -10.55
CA THR A 78 3.54 10.94 -10.06
C THR A 78 3.93 12.12 -9.17
N PRO A 79 3.02 13.09 -8.93
CA PRO A 79 3.11 13.96 -7.77
C PRO A 79 3.23 13.15 -6.45
N GLU A 80 3.48 13.83 -5.33
CA GLU A 80 3.45 13.17 -4.02
C GLU A 80 2.05 12.62 -3.72
N MET A 81 1.94 11.31 -3.53
CA MET A 81 0.65 10.61 -3.44
C MET A 81 0.09 10.58 -2.02
N ARG A 82 0.94 10.26 -1.04
CA ARG A 82 0.58 10.28 0.39
C ARG A 82 1.75 10.77 1.22
N GLU A 83 1.45 11.36 2.35
CA GLU A 83 2.42 11.76 3.38
C GLU A 83 2.01 11.21 4.75
N ILE A 84 2.98 10.77 5.55
CA ILE A 84 2.82 10.53 6.97
C ILE A 84 3.86 11.29 7.79
N LYS A 85 3.46 11.77 8.97
CA LYS A 85 4.39 12.32 9.96
C LYS A 85 4.82 11.25 10.97
N LEU A 86 6.13 11.09 11.15
CA LEU A 86 6.74 10.21 12.14
C LEU A 86 6.77 10.87 13.52
N SER A 87 6.73 10.04 14.56
CA SER A 87 6.73 10.48 15.96
C SER A 87 8.14 10.81 16.46
N GLY A 88 9.18 10.19 15.87
CA GLY A 88 10.56 10.20 16.38
C GLY A 88 10.87 9.01 17.29
N ILE A 89 9.87 8.18 17.62
CA ILE A 89 10.05 6.98 18.45
C ILE A 89 10.23 5.78 17.52
N LYS A 90 11.46 5.23 17.48
CA LYS A 90 11.89 4.23 16.49
C LYS A 90 10.90 3.07 16.28
N PHE A 91 10.45 2.40 17.33
CA PHE A 91 9.55 1.25 17.17
C PHE A 91 8.16 1.65 16.64
N ARG A 92 7.65 2.84 17.04
CA ARG A 92 6.37 3.39 16.54
C ARG A 92 6.50 3.79 15.09
N ASP A 93 7.60 4.42 14.73
CA ASP A 93 7.87 4.88 13.38
C ASP A 93 8.04 3.70 12.43
N ILE A 94 8.77 2.64 12.82
CA ILE A 94 8.85 1.39 12.05
C ILE A 94 7.47 0.77 11.88
N ALA A 95 6.66 0.67 12.94
CA ALA A 95 5.30 0.12 12.83
C ALA A 95 4.39 0.94 11.90
N LYS A 96 4.56 2.27 11.90
CA LYS A 96 3.83 3.18 11.02
C LYS A 96 4.29 3.04 9.56
N LEU A 97 5.60 2.99 9.33
CA LEU A 97 6.21 2.80 8.02
C LEU A 97 5.79 1.49 7.37
N ARG A 98 5.74 0.38 8.12
CA ARG A 98 5.25 -0.91 7.60
C ARG A 98 3.84 -0.82 6.99
N LYS A 99 2.93 -0.10 7.66
CA LYS A 99 1.57 0.11 7.17
C LYS A 99 1.55 1.05 5.96
N PHE A 100 2.42 2.05 5.96
CA PHE A 100 2.57 2.99 4.86
C PHE A 100 3.08 2.30 3.59
N PHE A 101 4.11 1.45 3.70
CA PHE A 101 4.64 0.66 2.59
C PHE A 101 3.61 -0.33 2.03
N ALA A 102 2.89 -1.02 2.90
CA ALA A 102 1.83 -1.92 2.45
C ALA A 102 0.71 -1.17 1.71
N GLN A 103 0.36 0.05 2.16
CA GLN A 103 -0.63 0.87 1.46
C GLN A 103 -0.13 1.30 0.08
N SER A 104 1.10 1.82 0.00
CA SER A 104 1.68 2.25 -1.29
C SER A 104 1.85 1.06 -2.25
N ASP A 105 2.13 -0.14 -1.74
CA ASP A 105 2.20 -1.34 -2.58
C ASP A 105 0.84 -1.65 -3.20
N VAL A 106 -0.26 -1.56 -2.44
CA VAL A 106 -1.61 -1.73 -3.00
C VAL A 106 -1.95 -0.62 -3.99
N ASP A 107 -1.66 0.64 -3.64
CA ASP A 107 -1.89 1.78 -4.52
C ASP A 107 -1.12 1.57 -5.86
N VAL A 108 0.13 1.08 -5.83
CA VAL A 108 0.90 0.79 -7.04
C VAL A 108 0.41 -0.43 -7.80
N ILE A 109 0.03 -1.52 -7.13
CA ILE A 109 -0.53 -2.71 -7.80
C ILE A 109 -1.79 -2.35 -8.57
N GLN A 110 -2.65 -1.51 -8.01
CA GLN A 110 -3.87 -1.04 -8.67
C GLN A 110 -3.58 -0.25 -9.95
N ASN A 111 -2.55 0.61 -9.94
CA ASN A 111 -2.27 1.54 -11.03
C ASN A 111 -1.24 1.03 -12.06
N TYR A 112 -0.34 0.14 -11.64
CA TYR A 112 0.72 -0.42 -12.49
C TYR A 112 0.76 -1.94 -12.34
N PRO A 113 -0.33 -2.65 -12.71
CA PRO A 113 -0.36 -4.10 -12.66
C PRO A 113 0.66 -4.73 -13.62
N ILE A 114 1.01 -5.98 -13.35
CA ILE A 114 1.75 -6.84 -14.29
C ILE A 114 0.80 -7.16 -15.44
N SER A 115 0.79 -6.34 -16.49
CA SER A 115 -0.09 -6.52 -17.65
C SER A 115 0.03 -7.93 -18.23
N VAL A 116 -1.12 -8.60 -18.43
CA VAL A 116 -1.24 -9.76 -19.32
C VAL A 116 -2.23 -9.49 -20.48
N GLU A 117 -3.14 -8.51 -20.34
CA GLU A 117 -4.17 -8.18 -21.33
C GLU A 117 -4.14 -6.71 -21.76
N LYS A 118 -4.62 -6.46 -22.98
CA LYS A 118 -4.49 -5.20 -23.74
C LYS A 118 -5.41 -4.06 -23.28
N ASP A 119 -6.33 -4.31 -22.37
CA ASP A 119 -7.43 -3.39 -22.05
C ASP A 119 -7.25 -2.65 -20.70
N PHE A 120 -6.01 -2.49 -20.22
CA PHE A 120 -5.75 -1.60 -19.10
C PHE A 120 -5.94 -0.15 -19.56
N PHE A 121 -6.95 0.54 -19.01
CA PHE A 121 -7.15 1.94 -19.32
C PHE A 121 -6.04 2.73 -18.62
N GLU A 122 -5.13 3.35 -19.38
CA GLU A 122 -4.19 4.35 -18.87
C GLU A 122 -4.96 5.61 -18.44
N SER A 123 -5.73 5.47 -17.37
CA SER A 123 -6.26 6.58 -16.59
C SER A 123 -5.20 7.00 -15.56
N GLY A 124 -5.31 8.23 -15.05
CA GLY A 124 -4.35 8.77 -14.09
C GLY A 124 -4.20 7.92 -12.82
N PHE A 125 -3.17 8.20 -12.01
CA PHE A 125 -2.90 7.43 -10.80
C PHE A 125 -3.99 7.65 -9.73
N GLY A 126 -4.84 6.64 -9.52
CA GLY A 126 -5.97 6.67 -8.59
C GLY A 126 -5.64 6.03 -7.24
N ILE A 127 -6.01 6.69 -6.14
CA ILE A 127 -5.86 6.16 -4.78
C ILE A 127 -7.14 6.31 -3.97
N ASP A 128 -7.36 5.39 -3.02
CA ASP A 128 -8.44 5.56 -2.05
C ASP A 128 -8.18 6.80 -1.17
N ALA A 129 -9.22 7.61 -0.95
CA ALA A 129 -9.12 8.85 -0.17
C ALA A 129 -8.57 8.63 1.25
N TYR A 130 -8.99 7.54 1.91
CA TYR A 130 -8.48 7.12 3.20
C TYR A 130 -7.70 5.80 3.08
N PRO A 131 -6.47 5.72 3.60
CA PRO A 131 -5.70 4.48 3.58
C PRO A 131 -6.27 3.46 4.59
N TYR A 132 -6.08 2.16 4.32
CA TYR A 132 -6.68 1.06 5.09
C TYR A 132 -6.18 0.94 6.53
N TYR A 133 -5.05 1.58 6.87
CA TYR A 133 -4.59 1.66 8.25
C TYR A 133 -5.35 2.67 9.11
N GLU A 134 -6.04 3.64 8.50
CA GLU A 134 -6.78 4.68 9.21
C GLU A 134 -8.20 4.24 9.56
N LEU A 135 -8.70 4.74 10.69
CA LEU A 135 -10.09 4.52 11.10
C LEU A 135 -11.07 5.27 10.20
N SER A 136 -10.63 6.38 9.58
CA SER A 136 -11.42 7.19 8.67
C SER A 136 -11.93 6.38 7.46
N TYR A 137 -11.16 5.41 6.99
CA TYR A 137 -11.59 4.46 5.96
C TYR A 137 -12.84 3.68 6.40
N TYR A 138 -12.83 3.14 7.62
CA TYR A 138 -13.93 2.31 8.14
C TYR A 138 -15.14 3.12 8.60
N SER A 139 -15.01 4.45 8.71
CA SER A 139 -16.11 5.34 9.09
C SER A 139 -16.57 6.26 7.96
N ASN A 140 -15.96 6.19 6.78
CA ASN A 140 -16.11 7.18 5.71
C ASN A 140 -15.96 8.62 6.24
N GLY A 141 -14.88 8.87 6.99
CA GLY A 141 -14.57 10.20 7.55
C GLY A 141 -15.43 10.66 8.75
N LYS A 142 -16.42 9.87 9.20
CA LYS A 142 -17.33 10.25 10.29
C LYS A 142 -16.65 10.33 11.67
N SER A 143 -16.58 9.22 12.39
CA SER A 143 -16.09 9.16 13.78
C SER A 143 -15.12 8.01 13.99
N ARG A 144 -14.07 8.25 14.79
CA ARG A 144 -13.06 7.24 15.15
C ARG A 144 -13.67 6.05 15.87
N VAL A 145 -14.70 6.26 16.70
CA VAL A 145 -15.38 5.17 17.43
C VAL A 145 -16.11 4.26 16.45
N ILE A 146 -16.88 4.85 15.53
CA ILE A 146 -17.56 4.11 14.46
C ILE A 146 -16.54 3.36 13.60
N GLY A 147 -15.44 4.02 13.24
CA GLY A 147 -14.38 3.40 12.46
C GLY A 147 -13.73 2.21 13.16
N LEU A 148 -13.53 2.28 14.48
CA LEU A 148 -13.02 1.16 15.26
C LEU A 148 -13.99 -0.03 15.28
N ILE A 149 -15.28 0.22 15.54
CA ILE A 149 -16.31 -0.81 15.55
C ILE A 149 -16.39 -1.50 14.17
N ASN A 150 -16.43 -0.71 13.11
CA ASN A 150 -16.52 -1.23 11.74
C ASN A 150 -15.27 -2.03 11.37
N LYS A 151 -14.08 -1.55 11.73
CA LYS A 151 -12.81 -2.27 11.47
C LYS A 151 -12.75 -3.65 12.11
N VAL A 152 -13.31 -3.80 13.32
CA VAL A 152 -13.39 -5.09 14.01
C VAL A 152 -14.43 -6.01 13.37
N ARG A 153 -15.54 -5.45 12.88
CA ARG A 153 -16.61 -6.19 12.19
C ARG A 153 -16.23 -6.62 10.76
N THR A 154 -15.29 -5.93 10.11
CA THR A 154 -14.83 -6.27 8.76
C THR A 154 -14.17 -7.66 8.74
N ASN A 155 -14.81 -8.59 8.03
CA ASN A 155 -14.33 -9.96 7.89
C ASN A 155 -13.68 -10.18 6.52
N ASP A 156 -12.34 -10.29 6.51
CA ASP A 156 -11.56 -10.60 5.29
C ASP A 156 -10.98 -12.03 5.32
N ARG A 157 -11.52 -12.92 6.17
CA ARG A 157 -10.92 -14.26 6.40
C ARG A 157 -10.81 -15.08 5.13
N GLU A 158 -11.85 -15.08 4.29
CA GLU A 158 -11.86 -15.85 3.05
C GLU A 158 -10.79 -15.35 2.07
N LEU A 159 -10.77 -14.04 1.79
CA LEU A 159 -9.77 -13.44 0.91
C LEU A 159 -8.35 -13.61 1.43
N LEU A 160 -8.14 -13.45 2.74
CA LEU A 160 -6.84 -13.72 3.36
C LEU A 160 -6.43 -15.19 3.27
N SER A 161 -7.39 -16.12 3.31
CA SER A 161 -7.11 -17.55 3.09
C SER A 161 -6.69 -17.78 1.64
N LYS A 162 -7.40 -17.20 0.66
CA LYS A 162 -7.04 -17.29 -0.76
C LYS A 162 -5.64 -16.73 -1.02
N LEU A 163 -5.31 -15.56 -0.48
CA LEU A 163 -4.00 -14.93 -0.63
C LEU A 163 -2.83 -15.75 -0.06
N ARG A 164 -3.09 -16.58 0.96
CA ARG A 164 -2.09 -17.45 1.60
C ARG A 164 -1.96 -18.82 0.95
N THR A 165 -2.88 -19.17 0.07
CA THR A 165 -2.86 -20.47 -0.62
C THR A 165 -1.98 -20.33 -1.86
N LEU A 166 -0.94 -21.17 -1.95
CA LEU A 166 0.02 -21.21 -3.06
C LEU A 166 -0.58 -21.90 -4.29
#